data_AF-A0A8S2M0N6-F1
#
_entry.id   AF-A0A8S2M0N6-F1
#
_cell.length_a   1.000
_cell.length_b   1.000
_cell.length_c   1.000
_cell.angle_alpha   90.00
_cell.angle_beta   90.00
_cell.angle_gamma   90.00
#
_symmetry.space_group_name_H-M   'P 1'
#
loop_
_entity.id
_entity.type
_entity.pdbx_description
1 polymer ?
#
loop_
_entity_poly.entity_id
_entity_poly.type
_entity_poly.pdbx_seq_one_letter_code
_entity_poly.pdbx_strand_id
1 'polypeptide(L)'
;MIIYALSWLGFGLILGFIINWQLTIILYSLICIFILILYFESRLITLSTSLQRETLEQASILSMESMDNIRTVHQLNKQGSLADKYESLTNQCLKIARRYCVIHSAVWSINFAFPWFVASALYESGLMLVDHGVLQPKDLIWLYVYVFFTLGSTDAAYMLIYELGQSTSAVANFLDLFDLIPKIDNNSTDGMEITDLKGDIEFDQVHFVYPSRPNRVIYKNFNLHIKSGQSVAIVGEFRIKYKLTNELYYNKIMNIIEIEKFSIFFRLSNSSETIET
;
A
#
# COMPACT_ATOMS: atom_id res chain seq x y z
N MET A 1 -13.83 17.29 -9.85
CA MET A 1 -15.04 16.58 -9.37
C MET A 1 -15.63 17.21 -8.10
N ILE A 2 -14.84 17.58 -7.09
CA ILE A 2 -15.36 18.20 -5.83
C ILE A 2 -16.22 19.44 -6.09
N ILE A 3 -15.73 20.36 -6.94
CA ILE A 3 -16.47 21.58 -7.31
C ILE A 3 -17.82 21.24 -7.96
N TYR A 4 -17.87 20.19 -8.77
CA TYR A 4 -19.09 19.76 -9.46
C TYR A 4 -20.12 19.20 -8.47
N ALA A 5 -19.70 18.30 -7.57
CA ALA A 5 -20.57 17.73 -6.54
C ALA A 5 -21.15 18.83 -5.60
N LEU A 6 -20.31 19.76 -5.15
CA LEU A 6 -20.74 20.89 -4.32
C LEU A 6 -21.68 21.85 -5.07
N SER A 7 -21.41 22.11 -6.36
CA SER A 7 -22.26 22.97 -7.18
C SER A 7 -23.65 22.37 -7.39
N TRP A 8 -23.73 21.07 -7.65
CA TRP A 8 -25.00 20.36 -7.85
C TRP A 8 -25.81 20.25 -6.56
N LEU A 9 -25.15 19.96 -5.44
CA LEU A 9 -25.79 19.93 -4.12
C LEU A 9 -26.33 21.32 -3.76
N GLY A 10 -25.50 22.36 -3.91
CA GLY A 10 -25.91 23.74 -3.65
C GLY A 10 -27.09 24.20 -4.52
N PHE A 11 -27.05 23.89 -5.82
CA PHE A 11 -28.13 24.21 -6.74
C PHE A 11 -29.44 23.49 -6.38
N GLY A 12 -29.36 22.19 -6.07
CA GLY A 12 -30.51 21.39 -5.63
C GLY A 12 -31.13 21.90 -4.33
N LEU A 13 -30.29 22.29 -3.36
CA LEU A 13 -30.74 22.86 -2.08
C LEU A 13 -31.47 24.19 -2.28
N ILE A 14 -30.87 25.13 -3.03
CA ILE A 14 -31.46 26.45 -3.27
C ILE A 14 -32.80 26.32 -4.01
N LEU A 15 -32.86 25.51 -5.07
CA LEU A 15 -34.11 25.28 -5.81
C LEU A 15 -35.19 24.62 -4.94
N GLY A 16 -34.81 23.62 -4.14
CA GLY A 16 -35.75 22.94 -3.24
C GLY A 16 -36.42 23.91 -2.27
N PHE A 17 -35.64 24.75 -1.59
CA PHE A 17 -36.17 25.74 -0.65
C PHE A 17 -37.06 26.81 -1.30
N ILE A 18 -36.78 27.18 -2.55
CA ILE A 18 -37.62 28.12 -3.32
C ILE A 18 -38.98 27.52 -3.66
N ILE A 19 -39.02 26.23 -4.02
CA ILE A 19 -40.25 25.55 -4.44
C ILE A 19 -41.10 25.14 -3.23
N ASN A 20 -40.52 24.32 -2.35
CA ASN A 20 -41.20 23.82 -1.17
C ASN A 20 -40.20 23.36 -0.11
N TRP A 21 -40.17 24.07 1.01
CA TRP A 21 -39.26 23.77 2.12
C TRP A 21 -39.57 22.44 2.83
N GLN A 22 -40.84 22.01 2.87
CA GLN A 22 -41.25 20.77 3.57
C GLN A 22 -40.73 19.52 2.85
N LEU A 23 -40.93 19.45 1.52
CA LEU A 23 -40.44 18.34 0.70
C LEU A 23 -38.90 18.30 0.66
N THR A 24 -38.26 19.47 0.68
CA THR A 24 -36.79 19.58 0.68
C THR A 24 -36.19 19.00 1.95
N ILE A 25 -36.76 19.30 3.13
CA ILE A 25 -36.28 18.73 4.40
C ILE A 25 -36.43 17.20 4.41
N ILE A 26 -37.55 16.68 3.90
CA ILE A 26 -37.77 15.24 3.80
C ILE A 26 -36.70 14.57 2.92
N LEU A 27 -36.42 15.15 1.74
CA LEU A 27 -35.40 14.63 0.84
C LEU A 27 -34.02 14.61 1.49
N TYR A 28 -33.59 15.71 2.09
CA TYR A 28 -32.27 15.80 2.71
C TYR A 28 -32.12 14.88 3.92
N SER A 29 -33.19 14.66 4.69
CA SER A 29 -33.20 13.66 5.77
C SER A 29 -32.96 12.24 5.24
N LEU A 30 -33.60 11.88 4.13
CA LEU A 30 -33.39 10.58 3.46
C LEU A 30 -31.98 10.45 2.89
N ILE A 31 -31.41 11.53 2.35
CA ILE A 31 -30.02 11.54 1.86
C ILE A 31 -29.02 11.36 3.01
N CYS A 32 -29.24 12.00 4.17
CA CYS A 32 -28.38 11.79 5.33
C CYS A 32 -28.36 10.32 5.77
N ILE A 33 -29.52 9.65 5.76
CA ILE A 33 -29.61 8.20 6.04
C ILE A 33 -28.87 7.41 4.96
N PHE A 34 -29.01 7.79 3.69
CA PHE A 34 -28.34 7.13 2.58
C PHE A 34 -26.80 7.22 2.66
N ILE A 35 -26.25 8.38 3.06
CA ILE A 35 -24.81 8.56 3.26
C ILE A 35 -24.27 7.60 4.33
N LEU A 36 -25.04 7.34 5.40
CA LEU A 36 -24.64 6.35 6.41
C LEU A 36 -24.55 4.93 5.82
N ILE A 37 -25.51 4.54 4.98
CA ILE A 37 -25.51 3.23 4.30
C ILE A 37 -24.28 3.11 3.40
N LEU A 38 -23.97 4.15 2.60
CA LEU A 38 -22.78 4.19 1.75
C LEU A 38 -21.47 4.09 2.56
N TYR A 39 -21.43 4.73 3.73
CA TYR A 39 -20.28 4.62 4.63
C TYR A 39 -20.08 3.18 5.12
N PHE A 40 -21.14 2.50 5.56
CA PHE A 40 -21.05 1.08 5.96
C PHE A 40 -20.67 0.17 4.79
N GLU A 41 -21.21 0.43 3.60
CA GLU A 41 -20.81 -0.30 2.38
C GLU A 41 -19.32 -0.15 2.13
N SER A 42 -18.80 1.08 2.06
CA SER A 42 -17.37 1.34 1.77
C SER A 42 -16.44 0.57 2.72
N ARG A 43 -16.78 0.50 4.02
CA ARG A 43 -16.02 -0.27 5.02
C ARG A 43 -16.02 -1.77 4.74
N LEU A 44 -17.17 -2.33 4.32
CA LEU A 44 -17.29 -3.74 3.94
C LEU A 44 -16.46 -4.06 2.69
N ILE A 45 -16.46 -3.15 1.71
CA ILE A 45 -15.64 -3.28 0.50
C ILE A 45 -14.15 -3.32 0.89
N THR A 46 -13.67 -2.31 1.63
CA THR A 46 -12.26 -2.23 2.02
C THR A 46 -11.78 -3.46 2.78
N LEU A 47 -12.56 -3.94 3.75
CA LEU A 47 -12.23 -5.15 4.53
C LEU A 47 -12.17 -6.40 3.65
N SER A 48 -13.10 -6.55 2.73
CA SER A 48 -13.15 -7.73 1.86
C SER A 48 -12.01 -7.72 0.85
N THR A 49 -11.69 -6.56 0.29
CA THR A 49 -10.56 -6.37 -0.63
C THR A 49 -9.23 -6.62 0.06
N SER A 50 -9.05 -6.20 1.32
CA SER A 50 -7.79 -6.45 2.05
C SER A 50 -7.56 -7.95 2.29
N LEU A 51 -8.59 -8.69 2.70
CA LEU A 51 -8.51 -10.14 2.91
C LEU A 51 -8.24 -10.91 1.61
N GLN A 52 -8.86 -10.49 0.50
CA GLN A 52 -8.57 -11.06 -0.83
C GLN A 52 -7.12 -10.78 -1.25
N ARG A 53 -6.62 -9.58 -1.00
CA ARG A 53 -5.24 -9.20 -1.33
C ARG A 53 -4.23 -10.05 -0.57
N GLU A 54 -4.42 -10.24 0.74
CA GLU A 54 -3.51 -11.04 1.57
C GLU A 54 -3.43 -12.51 1.09
N THR A 55 -4.58 -13.14 0.85
CA THR A 55 -4.62 -14.55 0.38
C THR A 55 -4.05 -14.71 -1.03
N LEU A 56 -4.27 -13.72 -1.90
CA LEU A 56 -3.72 -13.71 -3.26
C LEU A 56 -2.20 -13.47 -3.26
N GLU A 57 -1.69 -12.61 -2.38
CA GLU A 57 -0.27 -12.36 -2.22
C GLU A 57 0.48 -13.63 -1.80
N GLN A 58 -0.06 -14.40 -0.84
CA GLN A 58 0.53 -15.69 -0.45
C GLN A 58 0.57 -16.70 -1.61
N ALA A 59 -0.49 -16.75 -2.41
CA ALA A 59 -0.53 -17.61 -3.60
C ALA A 59 0.51 -17.16 -4.65
N SER A 60 0.68 -15.85 -4.83
CA SER A 60 1.67 -15.27 -5.73
C SER A 60 3.10 -15.57 -5.28
N ILE A 61 3.41 -15.39 -3.99
CA ILE A 61 4.71 -15.72 -3.40
C ILE A 61 5.03 -17.21 -3.60
N LEU A 62 4.08 -18.11 -3.33
CA LEU A 62 4.25 -19.54 -3.53
C LEU A 62 4.54 -19.89 -5.00
N SER A 63 3.85 -19.23 -5.93
CA SER A 63 4.06 -19.41 -7.36
C SER A 63 5.46 -18.95 -7.78
N MET A 64 5.86 -17.74 -7.36
CA MET A 64 7.19 -17.19 -7.64
C MET A 64 8.30 -18.11 -7.08
N GLU A 65 8.19 -18.53 -5.82
CA GLU A 65 9.16 -19.44 -5.21
C GLU A 65 9.27 -20.77 -5.97
N SER A 66 8.13 -21.30 -6.43
CA SER A 66 8.08 -22.55 -7.20
C SER A 66 8.69 -22.41 -8.58
N MET A 67 8.50 -21.27 -9.25
CA MET A 67 9.07 -20.98 -10.56
C MET A 67 10.58 -20.75 -10.48
N ASP A 68 11.04 -19.95 -9.51
CA ASP A 68 12.47 -19.69 -9.28
C ASP A 68 13.22 -20.99 -8.98
N ASN A 69 12.57 -21.94 -8.29
CA ASN A 69 13.16 -23.21 -7.88
C ASN A 69 12.61 -24.42 -8.65
N ILE A 70 12.17 -24.24 -9.90
CA ILE A 70 11.47 -25.29 -10.67
C ILE A 70 12.27 -26.60 -10.78
N ARG A 71 13.60 -26.52 -10.90
CA ARG A 71 14.47 -27.71 -10.94
C ARG A 71 14.42 -28.49 -9.62
N THR A 72 14.45 -27.79 -8.48
CA THR A 72 14.36 -28.39 -7.15
C THR A 72 13.00 -29.03 -6.93
N VAL A 73 11.93 -28.34 -7.33
CA VAL A 73 10.56 -28.87 -7.26
C VAL A 73 10.44 -30.17 -8.06
N HIS A 74 11.02 -30.21 -9.26
CA HIS A 74 11.03 -31.39 -10.12
C HIS A 74 11.86 -32.54 -9.53
N GLN A 75 13.06 -32.25 -9.03
CA GLN A 75 13.94 -33.23 -8.40
C GLN A 75 13.33 -33.87 -7.14
N LEU A 76 12.56 -33.11 -6.38
CA LEU A 76 11.86 -33.58 -5.18
C LEU A 76 10.50 -34.21 -5.48
N ASN A 77 10.06 -34.19 -6.75
CA ASN A 77 8.74 -34.66 -7.19
C ASN A 77 7.58 -34.04 -6.39
N LYS A 78 7.65 -32.74 -6.11
CA LYS A 78 6.70 -31.99 -5.24
C LYS A 78 5.69 -31.14 -6.01
N GLN A 79 5.59 -31.28 -7.34
CA GLN A 79 4.67 -30.50 -8.17
C GLN A 79 3.22 -30.60 -7.68
N GLY A 80 2.73 -31.83 -7.40
CA GLY A 80 1.36 -32.04 -6.93
C GLY A 80 1.10 -31.37 -5.58
N SER A 81 2.00 -31.57 -4.61
CA SER A 81 1.85 -30.96 -3.28
C SER A 81 1.85 -29.43 -3.30
N LEU A 82 2.62 -28.81 -4.20
CA LEU A 82 2.63 -27.36 -4.37
C LEU A 82 1.38 -26.87 -5.11
N ALA A 83 0.91 -27.62 -6.10
CA ALA A 83 -0.34 -27.35 -6.80
C ALA A 83 -1.54 -27.40 -5.83
N ASP A 84 -1.63 -28.43 -4.98
CA ASP A 84 -2.68 -28.54 -3.96
C ASP A 84 -2.64 -27.38 -2.96
N LYS A 85 -1.43 -26.95 -2.57
CA LYS A 85 -1.25 -25.80 -1.67
C LYS A 85 -1.68 -24.49 -2.34
N TYR A 86 -1.33 -24.28 -3.61
CA TYR A 86 -1.76 -23.13 -4.39
C TYR A 86 -3.28 -23.13 -4.60
N GLU A 87 -3.87 -24.28 -4.89
CA GLU A 87 -5.32 -24.46 -5.01
C GLU A 87 -6.03 -24.14 -3.69
N SER A 88 -5.49 -24.57 -2.54
CA SER A 88 -6.05 -24.22 -1.23
C SER A 88 -6.07 -22.71 -0.98
N LEU A 89 -4.97 -22.00 -1.30
CA LEU A 89 -4.88 -20.55 -1.14
C LEU A 89 -5.85 -19.80 -2.06
N THR A 90 -5.94 -20.22 -3.32
CA THR A 90 -6.86 -19.60 -4.29
C THR A 90 -8.33 -19.90 -3.96
N ASN A 91 -8.65 -21.11 -3.48
CA ASN A 91 -9.99 -21.45 -3.00
C ASN A 91 -10.40 -20.66 -1.76
N GLN A 92 -9.46 -20.34 -0.86
CA GLN A 92 -9.73 -19.44 0.28
C GLN A 92 -10.09 -18.04 -0.21
N CYS A 93 -9.30 -17.47 -1.13
CA CYS A 93 -9.61 -16.18 -1.76
C CYS A 93 -10.99 -16.19 -2.43
N LEU A 94 -11.29 -17.26 -3.18
CA LEU A 94 -12.57 -17.43 -3.87
C LEU A 94 -13.76 -17.56 -2.90
N LYS A 95 -13.58 -18.22 -1.75
CA LYS A 95 -14.62 -18.31 -0.71
C LYS A 95 -14.92 -16.95 -0.08
N ILE A 96 -13.90 -16.14 0.18
CA ILE A 96 -14.04 -14.76 0.66
C ILE A 96 -14.76 -13.91 -0.40
N ALA A 97 -14.30 -13.97 -1.65
CA ALA A 97 -14.88 -13.24 -2.77
C ALA A 97 -16.35 -13.62 -3.02
N ARG A 98 -16.71 -14.90 -2.98
CA ARG A 98 -18.11 -15.35 -3.15
C ARG A 98 -19.03 -14.82 -2.05
N ARG A 99 -18.61 -14.90 -0.78
CA ARG A 99 -19.40 -14.38 0.35
C ARG A 99 -19.60 -12.87 0.23
N TYR A 100 -18.53 -12.16 -0.08
CA TYR A 100 -18.58 -10.72 -0.32
C TYR A 100 -19.50 -10.37 -1.49
N CYS A 101 -19.41 -11.09 -2.62
CA CYS A 101 -20.22 -10.83 -3.80
C CYS A 101 -21.73 -10.96 -3.51
N VAL A 102 -22.16 -11.98 -2.75
CA VAL A 102 -23.58 -12.13 -2.36
C VAL A 102 -24.05 -10.95 -1.50
N ILE A 103 -23.26 -10.52 -0.51
CA ILE A 103 -23.62 -9.39 0.35
C ILE A 103 -23.60 -8.08 -0.45
N HIS A 104 -22.55 -7.84 -1.21
CA HIS A 104 -22.36 -6.64 -2.00
C HIS A 104 -23.43 -6.50 -3.09
N SER A 105 -23.79 -7.56 -3.80
CA SER A 105 -24.88 -7.52 -4.80
C SER A 105 -26.24 -7.15 -4.19
N ALA A 106 -26.53 -7.65 -2.98
CA ALA A 106 -27.75 -7.27 -2.27
C ALA A 106 -27.73 -5.78 -1.87
N VAL A 107 -26.62 -5.31 -1.29
CA VAL A 107 -26.43 -3.90 -0.90
C VAL A 107 -26.49 -2.98 -2.13
N TRP A 108 -25.79 -3.33 -3.20
CA TRP A 108 -25.79 -2.60 -4.47
C TRP A 108 -27.20 -2.50 -5.07
N SER A 109 -27.98 -3.58 -5.02
CA SER A 109 -29.36 -3.56 -5.51
C SER A 109 -30.24 -2.58 -4.74
N ILE A 110 -30.08 -2.52 -3.40
CA ILE A 110 -30.77 -1.56 -2.55
C ILE A 110 -30.31 -0.13 -2.87
N ASN A 111 -29.00 0.09 -2.98
CA ASN A 111 -28.44 1.40 -3.28
C ASN A 111 -28.85 1.91 -4.67
N PHE A 112 -28.98 1.02 -5.65
CA PHE A 112 -29.47 1.37 -6.97
C PHE A 112 -30.96 1.70 -6.96
N ALA A 113 -31.79 0.93 -6.23
CA ALA A 113 -33.24 1.13 -6.19
C ALA A 113 -33.68 2.33 -5.33
N PHE A 114 -32.94 2.65 -4.25
CA PHE A 114 -33.33 3.65 -3.26
C PHE A 114 -33.55 5.07 -3.86
N PRO A 115 -32.64 5.63 -4.68
CA PRO A 115 -32.85 6.94 -5.33
C PRO A 115 -34.13 7.00 -6.16
N TRP A 116 -34.45 5.95 -6.90
CA TRP A 116 -35.66 5.86 -7.72
C TRP A 116 -36.92 5.77 -6.86
N PHE A 117 -36.85 5.02 -5.76
CA PHE A 117 -37.94 4.95 -4.78
C PHE A 117 -38.21 6.32 -4.15
N VAL A 118 -37.16 7.02 -3.73
CA VAL A 118 -37.27 8.38 -3.17
C VAL A 118 -37.86 9.34 -4.20
N ALA A 119 -37.40 9.30 -5.45
CA ALA A 119 -37.96 10.12 -6.52
C ALA A 119 -39.45 9.86 -6.77
N SER A 120 -39.87 8.59 -6.76
CA SER A 120 -41.28 8.20 -6.89
C SER A 120 -42.13 8.67 -5.70
N ALA A 121 -41.66 8.48 -4.48
CA ALA A 121 -42.37 8.89 -3.27
C ALA A 121 -42.54 10.41 -3.17
N LEU A 122 -41.51 11.17 -3.57
CA LEU A 122 -41.59 12.63 -3.65
C LEU A 122 -42.56 13.10 -4.72
N TYR A 123 -42.61 12.41 -5.87
CA TYR A 123 -43.55 12.74 -6.94
C TYR A 123 -45.01 12.52 -6.48
N GLU A 124 -45.29 11.39 -5.84
CA GLU A 124 -46.62 11.11 -5.27
C GLU A 124 -47.01 12.11 -4.19
N SER A 125 -46.08 12.43 -3.28
CA SER A 125 -46.28 13.48 -2.27
C SER A 125 -46.54 14.84 -2.91
N GLY A 126 -45.79 15.18 -3.97
CA GLY A 126 -45.98 16.40 -4.75
C GLY A 126 -47.36 16.49 -5.39
N LEU A 127 -47.88 15.38 -5.95
CA LEU A 127 -49.23 15.30 -6.49
C LEU A 127 -50.29 15.56 -5.42
N MET A 128 -50.15 14.94 -4.25
CA MET A 128 -51.07 15.18 -3.14
C MET A 128 -51.09 16.67 -2.73
N LEU A 129 -49.95 17.35 -2.70
CA LEU A 129 -49.92 18.79 -2.41
C LEU A 129 -50.56 19.65 -3.51
N VAL A 130 -50.54 19.21 -4.77
CA VAL A 130 -51.26 19.87 -5.86
C VAL A 130 -52.77 19.68 -5.71
N ASP A 131 -53.23 18.48 -5.34
CA ASP A 131 -54.65 18.22 -5.10
C ASP A 131 -55.21 19.06 -3.94
N HIS A 132 -54.39 19.34 -2.92
CA HIS A 132 -54.74 20.25 -1.82
C HIS A 132 -54.58 21.74 -2.15
N GLY A 133 -54.16 22.09 -3.38
CA GLY A 133 -54.01 23.47 -3.84
C GLY A 133 -52.79 24.21 -3.26
N VAL A 134 -51.85 23.51 -2.64
CA VAL A 134 -50.64 24.10 -2.04
C VAL A 134 -49.55 24.34 -3.08
N LEU A 135 -49.46 23.48 -4.11
CA LEU A 135 -48.50 23.58 -5.20
C LEU A 135 -49.21 23.77 -6.55
N GLN A 136 -48.57 24.47 -7.49
CA GLN A 136 -49.05 24.51 -8.87
C GLN A 136 -48.52 23.32 -9.67
N PRO A 137 -49.22 22.84 -10.72
CA PRO A 137 -48.73 21.76 -11.57
C PRO A 137 -47.35 22.04 -12.22
N LYS A 138 -47.01 23.31 -12.46
CA LYS A 138 -45.68 23.70 -12.96
C LYS A 138 -44.56 23.41 -11.95
N ASP A 139 -44.87 23.47 -10.65
CA ASP A 139 -43.90 23.32 -9.57
C ASP A 139 -43.51 21.84 -9.41
N LEU A 140 -44.37 20.90 -9.83
CA LEU A 140 -44.06 19.47 -9.93
C LEU A 140 -42.93 19.17 -10.92
N ILE A 141 -42.86 19.89 -12.04
CA ILE A 141 -41.78 19.70 -13.03
C ILE A 141 -40.46 20.15 -12.42
N TRP A 142 -40.46 21.30 -11.74
CA TRP A 142 -39.28 21.79 -11.02
C TRP A 142 -38.91 20.91 -9.82
N LEU A 143 -39.91 20.30 -9.16
CA LEU A 143 -39.72 19.27 -8.13
C LEU A 143 -38.94 18.08 -8.69
N TYR A 144 -39.26 17.63 -9.89
CA TYR A 144 -38.52 16.55 -10.55
C TYR A 144 -37.08 17.00 -10.84
N VAL A 145 -36.91 18.18 -11.45
CA VAL A 145 -35.58 18.70 -11.80
C VAL A 145 -34.64 18.77 -10.60
N TYR A 146 -35.06 19.32 -9.45
CA TYR A 146 -34.15 19.41 -8.29
C TYR A 146 -33.84 18.05 -7.68
N VAL A 147 -34.77 17.08 -7.70
CA VAL A 147 -34.50 15.70 -7.23
C VAL A 147 -33.38 15.07 -8.07
N PHE A 148 -33.41 15.22 -9.39
CA PHE A 148 -32.34 14.69 -10.26
C PHE A 148 -30.98 15.32 -9.98
N PHE A 149 -30.93 16.65 -9.83
CA PHE A 149 -29.68 17.33 -9.50
C PHE A 149 -29.14 16.91 -8.12
N THR A 150 -30.02 16.73 -7.14
CA THR A 150 -29.63 16.33 -5.78
C THR A 150 -29.13 14.88 -5.77
N LEU A 151 -29.84 13.95 -6.43
CA LEU A 151 -29.40 12.55 -6.54
C LEU A 151 -28.08 12.42 -7.30
N GLY A 152 -27.91 13.16 -8.41
CA GLY A 152 -26.66 13.19 -9.16
C GLY A 152 -25.48 13.73 -8.35
N SER A 153 -25.72 14.67 -7.43
CA SER A 153 -24.68 15.19 -6.53
C SER A 153 -24.17 14.12 -5.54
N THR A 154 -25.05 13.23 -5.08
CA THR A 154 -24.72 12.13 -4.17
C THR A 154 -23.84 11.09 -4.86
N ASP A 155 -24.14 10.76 -6.13
CA ASP A 155 -23.33 9.82 -6.91
C ASP A 155 -21.92 10.38 -7.18
N ALA A 156 -21.82 11.65 -7.56
CA ALA A 156 -20.53 12.33 -7.70
C ALA A 156 -19.74 12.38 -6.38
N ALA A 157 -20.43 12.60 -5.25
CA ALA A 157 -19.80 12.57 -3.92
C ALA A 157 -19.32 11.16 -3.54
N TYR A 158 -20.08 10.11 -3.86
CA TYR A 158 -19.68 8.73 -3.63
C TYR A 158 -18.40 8.37 -4.41
N MET A 159 -18.35 8.69 -5.71
CA MET A 159 -17.17 8.46 -6.53
C MET A 159 -15.93 9.18 -6.00
N LEU A 160 -16.10 10.43 -5.54
CA LEU A 160 -15.03 11.21 -4.90
C LEU A 160 -14.50 10.55 -3.63
N ILE A 161 -15.38 10.09 -2.74
CA ILE A 161 -14.98 9.42 -1.50
C ILE A 161 -14.19 8.15 -1.81
N TYR A 162 -14.64 7.38 -2.81
CA TYR A 162 -13.97 6.16 -3.25
C TYR A 162 -12.57 6.45 -3.83
N GLU A 163 -12.44 7.44 -4.69
CA GLU A 163 -11.16 7.84 -5.31
C GLU A 163 -10.16 8.39 -4.27
N LEU A 164 -10.63 9.28 -3.37
CA LEU A 164 -9.81 9.81 -2.27
C LEU A 164 -9.37 8.70 -1.31
N GLY A 165 -10.25 7.73 -1.01
CA GLY A 165 -9.92 6.59 -0.17
C GLY A 165 -8.78 5.72 -0.74
N GLN A 166 -8.80 5.47 -2.05
CA GLN A 166 -7.71 4.72 -2.69
C GLN A 166 -6.43 5.55 -2.84
N SER A 167 -6.56 6.83 -3.21
CA SER A 167 -5.41 7.72 -3.40
C SER A 167 -4.62 7.91 -2.11
N THR A 168 -5.28 8.13 -0.98
CA THR A 168 -4.60 8.30 0.32
C THR A 168 -3.81 7.07 0.74
N SER A 169 -4.35 5.86 0.50
CA SER A 169 -3.64 4.60 0.77
C SER A 169 -2.39 4.44 -0.12
N ALA A 170 -2.47 4.78 -1.40
CA ALA A 170 -1.34 4.72 -2.31
C ALA A 170 -0.25 5.75 -1.96
N VAL A 171 -0.66 6.98 -1.64
CA VAL A 171 0.25 8.05 -1.24
C VAL A 171 0.95 7.72 0.08
N ALA A 172 0.25 7.13 1.05
CA ALA A 172 0.86 6.71 2.32
C ALA A 172 2.01 5.73 2.09
N ASN A 173 1.78 4.66 1.32
CA ASN A 173 2.82 3.67 1.00
C ASN A 173 3.99 4.30 0.22
N PHE A 174 3.71 5.25 -0.67
CA PHE A 174 4.74 5.95 -1.41
C PHE A 174 5.58 6.85 -0.51
N LEU A 175 4.96 7.62 0.39
CA LEU A 175 5.66 8.48 1.34
C LEU A 175 6.49 7.66 2.32
N ASP A 176 5.99 6.53 2.80
CA ASP A 176 6.75 5.61 3.67
C ASP A 176 8.05 5.13 3.00
N LEU A 177 8.02 4.91 1.68
CA LEU A 177 9.20 4.53 0.90
C LEU A 177 10.09 5.73 0.55
N PHE A 178 9.50 6.90 0.30
CA PHE A 178 10.21 8.11 -0.10
C PHE A 178 10.96 8.75 1.07
N ASP A 179 10.36 8.74 2.26
CA ASP A 179 10.95 9.26 3.50
C ASP A 179 11.94 8.27 4.15
N LEU A 180 12.15 7.10 3.54
CA LEU A 180 13.13 6.12 4.00
C LEU A 180 14.55 6.66 3.81
N ILE A 181 15.17 7.11 4.90
CA ILE A 181 16.58 7.49 4.91
C ILE A 181 17.43 6.20 5.07
N PRO A 182 18.18 5.77 4.05
CA PRO A 182 19.04 4.61 4.17
C PRO A 182 20.20 4.91 5.12
N LYS A 183 20.55 3.97 5.99
CA LYS A 183 21.73 4.10 6.87
C LYS A 183 23.05 4.21 6.11
N ILE A 184 23.08 3.66 4.90
CA ILE A 184 24.23 3.73 3.99
C ILE A 184 23.72 4.42 2.73
N ASP A 185 24.04 5.71 2.61
CA ASP A 185 23.68 6.47 1.43
C ASP A 185 24.73 6.29 0.33
N ASN A 186 24.31 5.65 -0.75
CA ASN A 186 25.16 5.38 -1.90
C ASN A 186 25.32 6.58 -2.84
N ASN A 187 24.44 7.57 -2.72
CA ASN A 187 24.44 8.77 -3.55
C ASN A 187 25.09 9.94 -2.80
N SER A 188 25.46 9.75 -1.54
CA SER A 188 26.22 10.75 -0.80
C SER A 188 27.58 10.97 -1.44
N THR A 189 27.96 12.24 -1.54
CA THR A 189 29.31 12.66 -1.93
C THR A 189 30.19 12.91 -0.70
N ASP A 190 29.64 12.74 0.51
CA ASP A 190 30.36 12.80 1.76
C ASP A 190 31.19 11.51 1.92
N GLY A 191 32.40 11.57 1.39
CA GLY A 191 33.39 10.52 1.48
C GLY A 191 34.76 11.06 1.14
N MET A 192 35.80 10.45 1.71
CA MET A 192 37.17 10.82 1.37
C MET A 192 37.54 10.16 0.04
N GLU A 193 37.72 10.96 -1.02
CA GLU A 193 38.28 10.46 -2.27
C GLU A 193 39.79 10.18 -2.09
N ILE A 194 40.18 8.91 -2.15
CA ILE A 194 41.58 8.49 -1.98
C ILE A 194 42.25 8.48 -3.37
N THR A 195 43.18 9.42 -3.60
CA THR A 195 43.89 9.58 -4.88
C THR A 195 45.09 8.65 -5.05
N ASP A 196 45.71 8.20 -3.96
CA ASP A 196 46.89 7.31 -3.98
C ASP A 196 46.68 6.13 -3.01
N LEU A 197 46.17 5.02 -3.55
CA LEU A 197 45.83 3.82 -2.77
C LEU A 197 46.97 2.81 -2.87
N LYS A 198 47.73 2.65 -1.77
CA LYS A 198 48.79 1.62 -1.67
C LYS A 198 48.24 0.19 -1.68
N GLY A 199 47.01 -0.02 -1.23
CA GLY A 199 46.35 -1.35 -1.25
C GLY A 199 46.69 -2.28 -0.09
N ASP A 200 47.23 -1.76 1.02
CA ASP A 200 47.32 -2.51 2.29
C ASP A 200 45.91 -2.60 2.93
N ILE A 201 45.51 -3.79 3.38
CA ILE A 201 44.19 -4.05 3.98
C ILE A 201 44.38 -4.62 5.38
N GLU A 202 43.81 -3.95 6.38
CA GLU A 202 43.83 -4.38 7.78
C GLU A 202 42.39 -4.54 8.31
N PHE A 203 42.14 -5.65 8.98
CA PHE A 203 40.97 -5.90 9.80
C PHE A 203 41.45 -5.99 11.25
N ASP A 204 40.95 -5.10 12.11
CA ASP A 204 41.26 -5.08 13.54
C ASP A 204 39.99 -5.21 14.38
N GLN A 205 40.00 -6.21 15.27
CA GLN A 205 38.94 -6.60 16.20
C GLN A 205 37.53 -6.60 15.62
N VAL A 206 37.38 -7.09 14.38
CA VAL A 206 36.09 -7.03 13.70
C VAL A 206 35.10 -8.00 14.34
N HIS A 207 33.96 -7.45 14.75
CA HIS A 207 32.77 -8.22 15.10
C HIS A 207 31.75 -8.13 13.97
N PHE A 208 30.98 -9.18 13.72
CA PHE A 208 29.95 -9.10 12.68
C PHE A 208 28.74 -9.97 13.01
N VAL A 209 27.58 -9.39 12.80
CA VAL A 209 26.27 -10.01 13.01
C VAL A 209 25.36 -9.56 11.87
N TYR A 210 24.69 -10.52 11.21
CA TYR A 210 23.66 -10.19 10.23
C TYR A 210 22.41 -9.61 10.94
N PRO A 211 21.85 -8.48 10.47
CA PRO A 211 20.65 -7.89 11.08
C PRO A 211 19.44 -8.84 11.10
N SER A 212 19.34 -9.73 10.10
CA SER A 212 18.27 -10.75 10.02
C SER A 212 18.42 -11.87 11.06
N ARG A 213 19.59 -12.02 11.70
CA ARG A 213 19.90 -13.06 12.68
C ARG A 213 20.76 -12.50 13.82
N PRO A 214 20.19 -11.62 14.67
CA PRO A 214 20.95 -10.88 15.69
C PRO A 214 21.60 -11.80 16.74
N ASN A 215 21.01 -12.97 16.99
CA ASN A 215 21.49 -13.91 18.01
C ASN A 215 22.69 -14.76 17.56
N ARG A 216 23.12 -14.66 16.29
CA ARG A 216 24.22 -15.47 15.77
C ARG A 216 25.37 -14.57 15.32
N VAL A 217 26.36 -14.46 16.19
CA VAL A 217 27.63 -13.80 15.88
C VAL A 217 28.41 -14.63 14.87
N ILE A 218 28.83 -14.02 13.76
CA ILE A 218 29.59 -14.68 12.70
C ILE A 218 31.09 -14.49 12.94
N TYR A 219 31.52 -13.24 13.16
CA TYR A 219 32.90 -12.91 13.52
C TYR A 219 32.93 -12.31 14.92
N LYS A 220 33.88 -12.77 15.73
CA LYS A 220 34.14 -12.25 17.07
C LYS A 220 35.64 -12.03 17.19
N ASN A 221 36.07 -10.77 17.35
CA ASN A 221 37.49 -10.37 17.40
C ASN A 221 38.30 -10.86 16.20
N PHE A 222 37.81 -10.65 14.96
CA PHE A 222 38.54 -11.09 13.77
C PHE A 222 39.64 -10.09 13.40
N ASN A 223 40.88 -10.58 13.33
CA ASN A 223 42.07 -9.80 12.99
C ASN A 223 42.76 -10.39 11.75
N LEU A 224 43.04 -9.57 10.73
CA LEU A 224 43.74 -10.00 9.52
C LEU A 224 44.45 -8.81 8.88
N HIS A 225 45.71 -9.00 8.48
CA HIS A 225 46.49 -7.99 7.79
C HIS A 225 47.00 -8.56 6.45
N ILE A 226 46.71 -7.86 5.35
CA ILE A 226 47.07 -8.22 3.98
C ILE A 226 47.90 -7.07 3.40
N LYS A 227 49.13 -7.38 3.00
CA LYS A 227 50.01 -6.38 2.39
C LYS A 227 49.64 -6.12 0.93
N SER A 228 49.97 -4.95 0.42
CA SER A 228 49.86 -4.58 -0.97
C SER A 228 50.56 -5.60 -1.87
N GLY A 229 49.87 -6.04 -2.93
CA GLY A 229 50.35 -7.06 -3.86
C GLY A 229 50.37 -8.49 -3.31
N GLN A 230 50.01 -8.72 -2.04
CA GLN A 230 49.96 -10.05 -1.44
C GLN A 230 48.63 -10.74 -1.76
N SER A 231 48.71 -11.98 -2.22
CA SER A 231 47.55 -12.87 -2.32
C SER A 231 47.42 -13.69 -1.04
N VAL A 232 46.29 -13.58 -0.36
CA VAL A 232 45.99 -14.35 0.86
C VAL A 232 44.78 -15.24 0.59
N ALA A 233 44.87 -16.52 0.96
CA ALA A 233 43.75 -17.44 0.92
C ALA A 233 43.17 -17.61 2.33
N ILE A 234 41.89 -17.30 2.49
CA ILE A 234 41.15 -17.57 3.73
C ILE A 234 40.60 -18.99 3.63
N VAL A 235 41.05 -19.86 4.53
CA VAL A 235 40.63 -21.27 4.60
C VAL A 235 39.94 -21.51 5.94
N GLY A 236 38.83 -22.25 5.93
CA GLY A 236 38.09 -22.57 7.14
C GLY A 236 37.12 -23.73 6.92
N GLU A 237 36.56 -24.26 8.01
CA GLU A 237 35.52 -25.29 7.94
C GLU A 237 34.25 -24.69 7.33
N PHE A 238 34.03 -24.97 6.04
CA PHE A 238 32.83 -24.55 5.34
C PHE A 238 31.62 -25.30 5.89
N ARG A 239 30.89 -24.68 6.83
CA ARG A 239 29.48 -25.06 7.04
C ARG A 239 28.53 -24.45 6.01
N ILE A 240 28.96 -23.53 5.14
CA ILE A 240 28.13 -22.98 4.07
C ILE A 240 28.99 -22.53 2.87
N LYS A 241 28.76 -23.12 1.68
CA LYS A 241 29.30 -22.62 0.40
C LYS A 241 28.59 -21.32 0.01
N TYR A 242 29.10 -20.16 0.44
CA TYR A 242 28.77 -18.91 -0.23
C TYR A 242 29.85 -18.61 -1.27
N LYS A 243 29.41 -18.45 -2.51
CA LYS A 243 30.21 -17.99 -3.63
C LYS A 243 30.53 -16.52 -3.37
N LEU A 244 31.79 -16.17 -3.13
CA LEU A 244 32.26 -14.79 -2.92
C LEU A 244 32.28 -13.95 -4.21
N THR A 245 31.41 -14.25 -5.19
CA THR A 245 31.23 -13.48 -6.42
C THR A 245 30.01 -12.58 -6.31
N ASN A 246 30.05 -11.61 -5.39
CA ASN A 246 29.21 -10.42 -5.49
C ASN A 246 30.16 -9.24 -5.74
N GLU A 247 30.63 -9.14 -6.99
CA GLU A 247 31.53 -8.06 -7.43
C GLU A 247 30.92 -6.66 -7.24
N LEU A 248 29.60 -6.52 -7.14
CA LEU A 248 28.95 -5.22 -6.89
C LEU A 248 29.04 -4.71 -5.45
N TYR A 249 29.32 -5.56 -4.45
CA TYR A 249 29.50 -5.12 -3.06
C TYR A 249 30.96 -4.75 -2.75
N TYR A 250 31.93 -5.25 -3.52
CA TYR A 250 33.35 -5.01 -3.25
C TYR A 250 33.83 -3.61 -3.65
N ASN A 251 33.27 -3.01 -4.70
CA ASN A 251 33.56 -1.60 -5.00
C ASN A 251 33.04 -0.61 -3.94
N LYS A 252 32.19 -1.08 -3.02
CA LYS A 252 31.61 -0.25 -1.96
C LYS A 252 32.26 -0.38 -0.59
N ILE A 253 33.10 -1.37 -0.37
CA ILE A 253 33.87 -1.48 0.87
C ILE A 253 35.07 -0.49 0.87
N MET A 254 35.40 0.11 -0.29
CA MET A 254 36.40 1.19 -0.37
C MET A 254 35.91 2.54 0.18
N ASN A 255 34.61 2.76 0.34
CA ASN A 255 34.08 4.00 0.90
C ASN A 255 33.42 3.70 2.26
N ILE A 256 34.22 3.92 3.31
CA ILE A 256 33.85 4.35 4.66
C ILE A 256 32.55 3.73 5.20
N ILE A 257 32.71 2.65 5.98
CA ILE A 257 31.63 2.08 6.79
C ILE A 257 31.85 2.52 8.25
N GLU A 258 31.25 3.64 8.63
CA GLU A 258 30.87 3.92 10.01
C GLU A 258 29.40 3.50 10.19
N ILE A 259 29.17 2.40 10.89
CA ILE A 259 27.85 2.01 11.38
C ILE A 259 27.97 2.02 12.90
N GLU A 260 27.23 2.89 13.60
CA GLU A 260 27.19 3.28 15.04
C GLU A 260 27.52 2.29 16.19
N LYS A 261 28.11 1.12 15.97
CA LYS A 261 28.95 0.37 16.95
C LYS A 261 30.20 -0.26 16.32
N PHE A 262 30.55 0.18 15.11
CA PHE A 262 31.61 -0.34 14.27
C PHE A 262 32.38 0.83 13.66
N SER A 263 33.45 1.19 14.35
CA SER A 263 34.61 1.82 13.70
C SER A 263 35.40 0.67 13.09
N ILE A 264 35.16 0.33 11.82
CA ILE A 264 36.16 -0.46 11.08
C ILE A 264 37.25 0.55 10.72
N PHE A 265 38.24 0.70 11.61
CA PHE A 265 39.45 1.46 11.31
C PHE A 265 40.20 0.72 10.20
N PHE A 266 40.00 1.12 8.95
CA PHE A 266 40.97 0.83 7.91
C PHE A 266 42.18 1.73 8.17
N ARG A 267 43.12 1.25 9.00
CA ARG A 267 44.40 1.93 9.19
C ARG A 267 45.24 1.71 7.95
N LEU A 268 45.07 2.59 6.97
CA LEU A 268 45.99 2.67 5.82
C LEU A 268 47.33 3.20 6.35
N SER A 269 48.23 2.27 6.68
CA SER A 269 49.54 2.56 7.26
C SER A 269 50.39 3.39 6.29
N ASN A 270 50.32 4.71 6.42
CA ASN A 270 51.46 5.58 6.13
C ASN A 270 52.15 5.90 7.45
N SER A 271 53.32 5.28 7.64
CA SER A 271 54.40 5.67 8.54
C SER A 271 54.02 6.47 9.80
N SER A 272 54.10 5.78 10.94
CA SER A 272 54.55 6.32 12.23
C SER A 272 54.14 7.76 12.55
N GLU A 273 52.90 7.97 13.00
CA GLU A 273 52.62 8.94 14.05
C GLU A 273 51.35 8.52 14.79
N THR A 274 51.55 8.22 16.07
CA THR A 274 50.50 8.05 17.08
C THR A 274 49.93 9.41 17.42
N ILE A 275 48.63 9.61 17.21
CA ILE A 275 47.88 10.65 17.92
C ILE A 275 46.67 9.97 18.56
N GLU A 276 46.71 9.93 19.89
CA GLU A 276 45.59 9.63 20.78
C GLU A 276 44.49 10.68 20.58
N THR A 277 43.25 10.23 20.41
CA THR A 277 42.06 10.59 21.21
C THR A 277 40.90 9.70 20.82
#